data_AF-A0A0B1T6S5-F1
#
_entry.id   AF-A0A0B1T6S5-F1
#
_cell.length_a   1.000
_cell.length_b   1.000
_cell.length_c   1.000
_cell.angle_alpha   90.00
_cell.angle_beta   90.00
_cell.angle_gamma   90.00
#
_symmetry.space_group_name_H-M   'P 1'
#
loop_
_entity.id
_entity.type
_entity.pdbx_description
1 polymer ?
#
loop_
_entity_poly.entity_id
_entity_poly.type
_entity_poly.pdbx_seq_one_letter_code
_entity_poly.pdbx_strand_id
1 'polypeptide(L)'
;MSATLMEFLNKVGLSSKVNGFALSFGKSIEFNDRSLFNLPPLIPDWDYDTICSSYLDNKSYHLDEFKQAGYKTMIAQDAGVGVAFYKKCLGFKRLEADHIWSLFWAQAERCRQKVCVSIYIVCRPFPLRIAKSKSLKRTFENSCSERHLEMLEYLQKFMESYSGIPKIAQLWLTELAHNSMKNLYHADEQFLDFFERNKEKLKDAFVFLMGDHGPRTDGIESVPLGRCETNNPLLIVTVPERYRNKEIHNEIRKKAYQLMTPFDLHATLMDIVKLQPQKDFSDVSYRNMQPLSKGSSLLREWRGERNCRNLSIAPQYCLCHYDKTTVSDEDLKEKLGRFLVEHLNKELEGAGLNSMCYEQEYDFEIAGPINACYYGALGSATAAQQAK
;
A
#
# COMPACT_ATOMS: atom_id res chain seq x y z
N MET A 1 10.97 10.86 -20.80
CA MET A 1 9.49 10.86 -20.69
C MET A 1 9.11 12.09 -19.86
N SER A 2 8.03 12.83 -20.17
CA SER A 2 7.59 13.95 -19.33
C SER A 2 6.82 13.39 -18.12
N ALA A 3 7.52 13.19 -17.01
CA ALA A 3 6.93 12.75 -15.75
C ALA A 3 6.55 13.93 -14.85
N THR A 4 5.54 13.75 -14.01
CA THR A 4 5.18 14.67 -12.94
C THR A 4 5.46 13.97 -11.61
N LEU A 5 6.35 14.53 -10.80
CA LEU A 5 6.52 14.14 -9.41
C LEU A 5 5.34 14.71 -8.60
N MET A 6 4.65 13.83 -7.90
CA MET A 6 3.53 14.18 -7.02
C MET A 6 4.05 14.15 -5.58
N GLU A 7 4.26 15.33 -5.00
CA GLU A 7 5.05 15.50 -3.77
C GLU A 7 4.35 15.00 -2.50
N PHE A 8 3.02 14.91 -2.48
CA PHE A 8 2.25 14.66 -1.26
C PHE A 8 1.24 13.52 -1.41
N LEU A 9 1.73 12.30 -1.65
CA LEU A 9 0.91 11.08 -1.54
C LEU A 9 0.92 10.60 -0.09
N ASN A 10 -0.17 10.85 0.65
CA ASN A 10 -0.33 10.43 2.02
C ASN A 10 -0.81 8.98 2.11
N LYS A 11 -0.09 8.12 2.86
CA LYS A 11 -0.62 6.79 3.21
C LYS A 11 -1.88 6.91 4.09
N VAL A 12 -2.79 5.96 4.00
CA VAL A 12 -4.06 5.96 4.75
C VAL A 12 -4.13 4.93 5.88
N GLY A 13 -3.11 4.09 6.00
CA GLY A 13 -3.01 3.09 7.06
C GLY A 13 -1.57 2.67 7.36
N LEU A 14 -1.37 1.89 8.42
CA LEU A 14 -0.03 1.45 8.85
C LEU A 14 0.66 0.54 7.83
N SER A 15 -0.11 -0.39 7.25
CA SER A 15 0.42 -1.54 6.52
C SER A 15 0.14 -1.48 5.02
N SER A 16 0.94 -2.24 4.26
CA SER A 16 0.73 -2.45 2.82
C SER A 16 -0.66 -2.95 2.47
N LYS A 17 -1.28 -3.74 3.36
CA LYS A 17 -2.63 -4.25 3.17
C LYS A 17 -3.65 -3.13 3.09
N VAL A 18 -3.58 -2.15 3.99
CA VAL A 18 -4.56 -1.06 4.08
C VAL A 18 -4.39 -0.07 2.93
N ASN A 19 -3.14 0.37 2.69
CA ASN A 19 -2.82 1.27 1.57
C ASN A 19 -3.09 0.61 0.22
N GLY A 20 -2.70 -0.66 0.07
CA GLY A 20 -2.97 -1.46 -1.12
C GLY A 20 -4.46 -1.71 -1.34
N PHE A 21 -5.27 -1.87 -0.29
CA PHE A 21 -6.73 -2.01 -0.42
C PHE A 21 -7.37 -0.72 -0.94
N ALA A 22 -6.96 0.42 -0.39
CA ALA A 22 -7.41 1.72 -0.86
C ALA A 22 -7.07 1.93 -2.35
N LEU A 23 -5.85 1.54 -2.78
CA LEU A 23 -5.44 1.59 -4.19
C LEU A 23 -6.16 0.59 -5.09
N SER A 24 -6.42 -0.63 -4.60
CA SER A 24 -6.87 -1.75 -5.44
C SER A 24 -8.39 -1.90 -5.54
N PHE A 25 -9.10 -1.45 -4.52
CA PHE A 25 -10.56 -1.58 -4.38
C PHE A 25 -11.26 -0.24 -4.17
N GLY A 26 -10.52 0.83 -3.82
CA GLY A 26 -11.12 2.13 -3.51
C GLY A 26 -11.92 2.14 -2.20
N LYS A 27 -11.65 1.18 -1.30
CA LYS A 27 -12.38 0.96 -0.04
C LYS A 27 -11.45 0.95 1.17
N SER A 28 -11.93 1.51 2.28
CA SER A 28 -11.25 1.48 3.58
C SER A 28 -11.58 0.21 4.35
N ILE A 29 -10.58 -0.34 5.03
CA ILE A 29 -10.69 -1.55 5.87
C ILE A 29 -10.17 -1.35 7.30
N GLU A 30 -9.73 -0.12 7.61
CA GLU A 30 -9.22 0.26 8.92
C GLU A 30 -10.13 1.35 9.49
N PHE A 31 -10.43 1.23 10.77
CA PHE A 31 -11.11 2.28 11.53
C PHE A 31 -10.19 3.47 11.72
N ASN A 32 -10.75 4.67 11.69
CA ASN A 32 -9.96 5.88 11.86
C ASN A 32 -10.68 6.85 12.78
N ASP A 33 -10.07 7.11 13.95
CA ASP A 33 -10.53 8.10 14.90
C ASP A 33 -10.18 9.52 14.44
N ARG A 34 -11.19 10.39 14.45
CA ARG A 34 -11.08 11.81 14.06
C ARG A 34 -11.58 12.74 15.16
N SER A 35 -11.64 12.24 16.39
CA SER A 35 -11.91 13.01 17.60
C SER A 35 -11.01 14.25 17.71
N LEU A 36 -9.73 14.15 17.30
CA LEU A 36 -8.79 15.28 17.23
C LEU A 36 -9.33 16.47 16.42
N PHE A 37 -10.15 16.22 15.40
CA PHE A 37 -10.74 17.26 14.56
C PHE A 37 -12.19 17.62 14.95
N ASN A 38 -12.66 17.11 16.09
CA ASN A 38 -14.06 17.16 16.51
C ASN A 38 -15.01 16.63 15.43
N LEU A 39 -14.61 15.52 14.78
CA LEU A 39 -15.38 14.86 13.74
C LEU A 39 -15.76 13.44 14.17
N PRO A 40 -16.88 12.90 13.65
CA PRO A 40 -17.20 11.51 13.86
C PRO A 40 -16.11 10.60 13.27
N PRO A 41 -15.90 9.41 13.84
CA PRO A 41 -14.93 8.46 13.33
C PRO A 41 -15.28 8.04 11.90
N LEU A 42 -14.26 7.72 11.12
CA LEU A 42 -14.45 7.09 9.82
C LEU A 42 -14.62 5.59 10.01
N ILE A 43 -15.85 5.13 9.82
CA ILE A 43 -16.19 3.73 9.77
C ILE A 43 -15.61 3.13 8.47
N PRO A 44 -14.88 1.99 8.54
CA PRO A 44 -14.37 1.34 7.35
C PRO A 44 -15.52 0.91 6.43
N ASP A 45 -15.29 0.93 5.10
CA ASP A 45 -16.29 0.40 4.16
C ASP A 45 -16.56 -1.08 4.39
N TRP A 46 -15.49 -1.81 4.68
CA TRP A 46 -15.52 -3.24 4.92
C TRP A 46 -14.81 -3.53 6.23
N ASP A 47 -15.46 -4.33 7.07
CA ASP A 47 -14.81 -4.93 8.23
C ASP A 47 -13.65 -5.83 7.79
N TYR A 48 -12.50 -5.69 8.45
CA TYR A 48 -11.26 -6.38 8.07
C TYR A 48 -11.41 -7.90 8.15
N ASP A 49 -11.92 -8.41 9.26
CA ASP A 49 -12.00 -9.86 9.50
C ASP A 49 -13.04 -10.51 8.59
N THR A 50 -14.18 -9.85 8.39
CA THR A 50 -15.23 -10.28 7.48
C THR A 50 -14.73 -10.30 6.03
N ILE A 51 -14.09 -9.23 5.55
CA ILE A 51 -13.62 -9.21 4.16
C ILE A 51 -12.50 -10.21 3.93
N CYS A 52 -11.60 -10.37 4.90
CA CYS A 52 -10.49 -11.32 4.84
C CYS A 52 -10.98 -12.78 4.83
N SER A 53 -12.01 -13.11 5.62
CA SER A 53 -12.62 -14.44 5.66
C SER A 53 -13.60 -14.74 4.51
N SER A 54 -13.79 -13.79 3.58
CA SER A 54 -14.65 -13.94 2.41
C SER A 54 -13.85 -13.92 1.09
N TYR A 55 -14.42 -14.52 0.05
CA TYR A 55 -13.84 -14.44 -1.28
C TYR A 55 -14.17 -13.08 -1.94
N LEU A 56 -13.16 -12.47 -2.55
CA LEU A 56 -13.24 -11.14 -3.15
C LEU A 56 -13.84 -11.13 -4.56
N ASP A 57 -14.24 -12.28 -5.11
CA ASP A 57 -14.71 -12.43 -6.50
C ASP A 57 -15.89 -11.52 -6.87
N ASN A 58 -16.74 -11.15 -5.91
CA ASN A 58 -17.88 -10.26 -6.11
C ASN A 58 -17.59 -8.79 -5.78
N LYS A 59 -16.32 -8.44 -5.52
CA LYS A 59 -15.90 -7.08 -5.19
C LYS A 59 -15.26 -6.44 -6.41
N SER A 60 -15.53 -5.15 -6.60
CA SER A 60 -14.86 -4.34 -7.63
C SER A 60 -13.36 -4.27 -7.31
N TYR A 61 -12.54 -4.75 -8.25
CA TYR A 61 -11.09 -4.82 -8.13
C TYR A 61 -10.48 -4.29 -9.41
N HIS A 62 -9.56 -3.34 -9.30
CA HIS A 62 -9.09 -2.56 -10.44
C HIS A 62 -8.62 -3.39 -11.65
N LEU A 63 -7.83 -4.47 -11.48
CA LEU A 63 -7.42 -5.28 -12.64
C LEU A 63 -8.63 -5.96 -13.29
N ASP A 64 -9.61 -6.41 -12.50
CA ASP A 64 -10.80 -7.05 -13.06
C ASP A 64 -11.67 -6.05 -13.85
N GLU A 65 -11.75 -4.80 -13.40
CA GLU A 65 -12.43 -3.73 -14.13
C GLU A 65 -11.78 -3.46 -15.49
N PHE A 66 -10.45 -3.47 -15.55
CA PHE A 66 -9.71 -3.38 -16.81
C PHE A 66 -9.89 -4.62 -17.68
N LYS A 67 -9.92 -5.82 -17.09
CA LYS A 67 -10.21 -7.06 -17.81
C LYS A 67 -11.59 -7.01 -18.47
N GLN A 68 -12.61 -6.56 -17.74
CA GLN A 68 -13.97 -6.41 -18.25
C GLN A 68 -14.05 -5.37 -19.37
N ALA A 69 -13.18 -4.36 -19.37
CA ALA A 69 -13.02 -3.39 -20.45
C ALA A 69 -12.17 -3.89 -21.64
N GLY A 70 -11.80 -5.18 -21.67
CA GLY A 70 -11.08 -5.81 -22.77
C GLY A 70 -9.55 -5.74 -22.68
N TYR A 71 -9.00 -5.28 -21.56
CA TYR A 71 -7.55 -5.26 -21.35
C TYR A 71 -7.04 -6.65 -20.99
N LYS A 72 -5.83 -6.99 -21.43
CA LYS A 72 -5.05 -8.05 -20.78
C LYS A 72 -4.50 -7.54 -19.47
N THR A 73 -4.52 -8.39 -18.46
CA THR A 73 -4.14 -8.00 -17.10
C THR A 73 -2.94 -8.78 -16.60
N MET A 74 -2.03 -8.09 -15.94
CA MET A 74 -0.88 -8.69 -15.29
C MET A 74 -0.75 -8.23 -13.84
N ILE A 75 -0.44 -9.16 -12.94
CA ILE A 75 0.07 -8.85 -11.61
C ILE A 75 1.38 -9.59 -11.36
N ALA A 76 2.36 -8.91 -10.80
CA ALA A 76 3.62 -9.48 -10.39
C ALA A 76 4.01 -8.98 -9.01
N GLN A 77 4.47 -9.89 -8.15
CA GLN A 77 4.92 -9.56 -6.79
C GLN A 77 5.99 -10.55 -6.35
N ASP A 78 6.97 -10.05 -5.61
CA ASP A 78 8.13 -10.81 -5.11
C ASP A 78 8.02 -11.24 -3.65
N ALA A 79 7.01 -10.75 -2.92
CA ALA A 79 6.66 -11.22 -1.59
C ALA A 79 5.62 -12.34 -1.62
N GLY A 80 5.68 -13.19 -0.61
CA GLY A 80 4.73 -14.28 -0.43
C GLY A 80 3.30 -13.79 -0.19
N VAL A 81 3.10 -12.71 0.57
CA VAL A 81 1.75 -12.13 0.78
C VAL A 81 1.50 -11.01 -0.23
N GLY A 82 0.30 -10.99 -0.81
CA GLY A 82 -0.16 -9.89 -1.67
C GLY A 82 -1.25 -9.08 -0.99
N VAL A 83 -1.70 -8.00 -1.64
CA VAL A 83 -2.82 -7.18 -1.14
C VAL A 83 -4.07 -8.06 -0.98
N ALA A 84 -4.53 -8.71 -2.04
CA ALA A 84 -5.71 -9.59 -1.99
C ALA A 84 -5.47 -10.86 -1.15
N PHE A 85 -4.36 -11.54 -1.40
CA PHE A 85 -3.94 -12.76 -0.69
C PHE A 85 -3.01 -12.44 0.49
N TYR A 86 -3.56 -11.73 1.48
CA TYR A 86 -2.84 -11.36 2.70
C TYR A 86 -2.96 -12.43 3.80
N LYS A 87 -2.22 -12.29 4.90
CA LYS A 87 -2.26 -13.25 6.03
C LYS A 87 -3.71 -13.46 6.51
N LYS A 88 -4.14 -14.73 6.53
CA LYS A 88 -5.51 -15.18 6.87
C LYS A 88 -6.62 -14.75 5.90
N CYS A 89 -6.31 -14.14 4.75
CA CYS A 89 -7.32 -13.73 3.78
C CYS A 89 -7.48 -14.77 2.66
N LEU A 90 -8.74 -15.05 2.28
CA LEU A 90 -9.05 -16.02 1.22
C LEU A 90 -8.66 -15.53 -0.18
N GLY A 91 -8.69 -14.20 -0.40
CA GLY A 91 -8.42 -13.60 -1.71
C GLY A 91 -9.52 -13.96 -2.73
N PHE A 92 -9.13 -14.35 -3.94
CA PHE A 92 -10.05 -14.70 -5.03
C PHE A 92 -10.14 -16.23 -5.25
N LYS A 93 -11.31 -16.74 -5.64
CA LYS A 93 -11.47 -18.10 -6.20
C LYS A 93 -10.98 -18.15 -7.65
N ARG A 94 -11.27 -17.10 -8.42
CA ARG A 94 -10.73 -16.89 -9.76
C ARG A 94 -9.26 -16.45 -9.71
N LEU A 95 -8.62 -16.45 -10.88
CA LEU A 95 -7.31 -15.82 -11.03
C LEU A 95 -7.42 -14.30 -10.82
N GLU A 96 -6.43 -13.73 -10.13
CA GLU A 96 -6.34 -12.29 -9.83
C GLU A 96 -6.16 -11.46 -11.13
N ALA A 97 -5.39 -11.99 -12.08
CA ALA A 97 -5.14 -11.42 -13.40
C ALA A 97 -4.96 -12.53 -14.46
N ASP A 98 -4.92 -12.18 -15.75
CA ASP A 98 -4.63 -13.13 -16.83
C ASP A 98 -3.19 -13.66 -16.75
N HIS A 99 -2.26 -12.79 -16.36
CA HIS A 99 -0.85 -13.09 -16.17
C HIS A 99 -0.46 -12.84 -14.72
N ILE A 100 0.01 -13.88 -14.04
CA ILE A 100 0.45 -13.79 -12.66
C ILE A 100 1.92 -14.22 -12.63
N TRP A 101 2.81 -13.27 -12.31
CA TRP A 101 4.21 -13.62 -12.08
C TRP A 101 4.31 -14.45 -10.81
N SER A 102 4.66 -15.71 -11.01
CA SER A 102 5.03 -16.68 -10.00
C SER A 102 5.90 -17.64 -10.78
N LEU A 103 7.16 -17.79 -10.36
CA LEU A 103 8.20 -18.48 -11.11
C LEU A 103 7.83 -19.92 -11.54
N PHE A 104 6.78 -20.54 -11.00
CA PHE A 104 6.14 -21.73 -11.57
C PHE A 104 4.63 -21.77 -11.31
N TRP A 105 3.79 -21.92 -12.35
CA TRP A 105 2.33 -22.08 -12.22
C TRP A 105 1.78 -23.47 -12.56
N ALA A 106 2.61 -24.47 -12.84
CA ALA A 106 2.14 -25.81 -13.19
C ALA A 106 1.79 -26.70 -11.97
N GLN A 107 1.00 -26.25 -10.97
CA GLN A 107 0.33 -27.19 -10.04
C GLN A 107 -0.75 -26.60 -9.09
N ALA A 108 -1.47 -25.55 -9.46
CA ALA A 108 -2.50 -24.99 -8.57
C ALA A 108 -3.78 -25.85 -8.45
N GLU A 109 -4.04 -26.77 -9.38
CA GLU A 109 -5.24 -27.62 -9.30
C GLU A 109 -5.19 -28.66 -8.17
N ARG A 110 -3.99 -29.04 -7.71
CA ARG A 110 -3.83 -30.04 -6.63
C ARG A 110 -3.83 -29.44 -5.21
N CYS A 111 -3.69 -28.13 -5.06
CA CYS A 111 -3.75 -27.46 -3.74
C CYS A 111 -5.17 -27.00 -3.35
N ARG A 112 -6.21 -27.42 -4.09
CA ARG A 112 -7.62 -27.22 -3.74
C ARG A 112 -8.09 -28.00 -2.52
N GLN A 113 -7.31 -28.95 -2.01
CA GLN A 113 -7.69 -29.79 -0.89
C GLN A 113 -6.79 -29.56 0.34
N LYS A 114 -7.35 -28.82 1.31
CA LYS A 114 -7.15 -29.00 2.76
C LYS A 114 -5.80 -28.69 3.41
N VAL A 115 -4.83 -28.03 2.75
CA VAL A 115 -3.57 -27.63 3.43
C VAL A 115 -3.20 -26.16 3.19
N CYS A 116 -4.02 -25.24 3.69
CA CYS A 116 -3.54 -23.95 4.21
C CYS A 116 -3.87 -23.95 5.72
N VAL A 117 -3.26 -24.87 6.50
CA VAL A 117 -3.44 -25.01 7.95
C VAL A 117 -2.11 -24.73 8.66
N SER A 118 -1.63 -23.49 8.55
CA SER A 118 -0.66 -22.91 9.47
C SER A 118 -0.56 -21.41 9.21
N ILE A 119 -0.41 -20.63 10.29
CA ILE A 119 -0.43 -19.16 10.39
C ILE A 119 0.54 -18.42 9.44
N TYR A 120 1.39 -19.13 8.70
CA TYR A 120 2.45 -18.59 7.85
C TYR A 120 2.42 -19.07 6.38
N ILE A 121 1.39 -19.78 5.92
CA ILE A 121 1.42 -20.37 4.57
C ILE A 121 0.67 -19.51 3.55
N VAL A 122 1.46 -18.89 2.67
CA VAL A 122 1.08 -18.22 1.43
C VAL A 122 0.48 -19.23 0.46
N CYS A 123 -0.78 -19.05 0.04
CA CYS A 123 -1.45 -19.95 -0.89
C CYS A 123 -1.11 -19.62 -2.38
N ARG A 124 0.18 -19.45 -2.73
CA ARG A 124 0.67 -19.35 -4.12
C ARG A 124 1.57 -20.54 -4.49
N PRO A 125 1.43 -21.16 -5.67
CA PRO A 125 2.12 -22.41 -6.01
C PRO A 125 3.64 -22.38 -5.85
N PHE A 126 4.30 -21.28 -6.21
CA PHE A 126 5.76 -21.17 -6.15
C PHE A 126 6.31 -21.05 -4.71
N PRO A 127 5.87 -20.08 -3.88
CA PRO A 127 6.26 -20.05 -2.47
C PRO A 127 5.98 -21.37 -1.73
N LEU A 128 4.87 -22.05 -2.06
CA LEU A 128 4.55 -23.38 -1.52
C LEU A 128 5.56 -24.45 -1.92
N ARG A 129 6.03 -24.47 -3.17
CA ARG A 129 7.00 -25.44 -3.67
C ARG A 129 8.39 -25.19 -3.08
N ILE A 130 8.81 -23.93 -3.00
CA ILE A 130 10.07 -23.51 -2.36
C ILE A 130 10.05 -23.92 -0.87
N ALA A 131 8.98 -23.61 -0.14
CA ALA A 131 8.87 -23.94 1.28
C ALA A 131 8.92 -25.46 1.57
N LYS A 132 8.50 -26.30 0.61
CA LYS A 132 8.52 -27.77 0.75
C LYS A 132 9.88 -28.41 0.49
N SER A 133 10.87 -27.69 -0.03
CA SER A 133 12.19 -28.22 -0.36
C SER A 133 13.30 -27.35 0.19
N LYS A 134 14.03 -27.86 1.19
CA LYS A 134 15.19 -27.16 1.76
C LYS A 134 16.26 -26.85 0.72
N SER A 135 16.47 -27.74 -0.26
CA SER A 135 17.45 -27.52 -1.33
C SER A 135 17.00 -26.43 -2.28
N LEU A 136 15.74 -26.43 -2.73
CA LEU A 136 15.22 -25.38 -3.61
C LEU A 136 15.16 -24.04 -2.91
N LYS A 137 14.74 -24.01 -1.63
CA LYS A 137 14.77 -22.80 -0.81
C LYS A 137 16.18 -22.23 -0.72
N ARG A 138 17.16 -23.06 -0.36
CA ARG A 138 18.57 -22.63 -0.31
C ARG A 138 19.09 -22.16 -1.66
N THR A 139 18.80 -22.85 -2.75
CA THR A 139 19.23 -22.43 -4.09
C THR A 139 18.58 -21.11 -4.51
N PHE A 140 17.31 -20.90 -4.19
CA PHE A 140 16.60 -19.66 -4.49
C PHE A 140 17.13 -18.50 -3.65
N GLU A 141 17.28 -18.70 -2.33
CA GLU A 141 17.83 -17.70 -1.41
C GLU A 141 19.30 -17.36 -1.70
N ASN A 142 20.07 -18.33 -2.19
CA ASN A 142 21.47 -18.13 -2.59
C ASN A 142 21.64 -17.76 -4.07
N SER A 143 20.55 -17.56 -4.81
CA SER A 143 20.66 -17.13 -6.21
C SER A 143 21.13 -15.69 -6.25
N CYS A 144 22.05 -15.36 -7.16
CA CYS A 144 22.46 -13.98 -7.41
C CYS A 144 21.43 -13.19 -8.23
N SER A 145 20.20 -13.72 -8.39
CA SER A 145 19.17 -13.09 -9.19
C SER A 145 18.41 -12.07 -8.35
N GLU A 146 18.28 -10.86 -8.87
CA GLU A 146 17.53 -9.80 -8.22
C GLU A 146 16.07 -9.85 -8.70
N ARG A 147 15.12 -10.06 -7.78
CA ARG A 147 13.72 -10.35 -8.12
C ARG A 147 13.05 -9.24 -8.92
N HIS A 148 13.42 -7.97 -8.70
CA HIS A 148 12.88 -6.86 -9.48
C HIS A 148 13.31 -6.93 -10.94
N LEU A 149 14.52 -7.39 -11.26
CA LEU A 149 14.97 -7.58 -12.65
C LEU A 149 14.13 -8.64 -13.36
N GLU A 150 13.86 -9.77 -12.69
CA GLU A 150 13.00 -10.83 -13.24
C GLU A 150 11.56 -10.35 -13.48
N MET A 151 11.03 -9.53 -12.56
CA MET A 151 9.69 -8.94 -12.68
C MET A 151 9.63 -7.89 -13.79
N LEU A 152 10.67 -7.08 -13.97
CA LEU A 152 10.80 -6.11 -15.06
C LEU A 152 10.91 -6.83 -16.41
N GLU A 153 11.68 -7.93 -16.51
CA GLU A 153 11.74 -8.75 -17.71
C GLU A 153 10.37 -9.38 -18.04
N TYR A 154 9.64 -9.85 -17.02
CA TYR A 154 8.29 -10.37 -17.20
C TYR A 154 7.31 -9.29 -17.70
N LEU A 155 7.38 -8.08 -17.14
CA LEU A 155 6.63 -6.92 -17.63
C LEU A 155 6.95 -6.64 -19.10
N GLN A 156 8.23 -6.66 -19.48
CA GLN A 156 8.63 -6.44 -20.87
C GLN A 156 8.01 -7.46 -21.82
N LYS A 157 8.10 -8.76 -21.49
CA LYS A 157 7.46 -9.84 -22.28
C LYS A 157 5.95 -9.64 -22.38
N PHE A 158 5.29 -9.20 -21.30
CA PHE A 158 3.87 -8.92 -21.30
C PHE A 158 3.51 -7.71 -22.18
N MET A 159 4.30 -6.62 -22.14
CA MET A 159 4.11 -5.44 -22.99
C MET A 159 4.26 -5.77 -24.48
N GLU A 160 5.18 -6.68 -24.82
CA GLU A 160 5.44 -7.13 -26.19
C GLU A 160 4.38 -8.13 -26.72
N SER A 161 3.68 -8.80 -25.82
CA SER A 161 2.63 -9.76 -26.16
C SER A 161 1.34 -9.07 -26.62
N TYR A 162 0.41 -9.82 -27.21
CA TYR A 162 -0.95 -9.34 -27.53
C TYR A 162 -0.99 -8.03 -28.33
N SER A 163 -0.43 -8.04 -29.54
CA SER A 163 -0.45 -6.89 -30.44
C SER A 163 -1.87 -6.37 -30.66
N GLY A 164 -2.08 -5.05 -30.59
CA GLY A 164 -3.38 -4.40 -30.75
C GLY A 164 -4.33 -4.51 -29.55
N ILE A 165 -3.98 -5.25 -28.49
CA ILE A 165 -4.82 -5.40 -27.30
C ILE A 165 -4.29 -4.51 -26.17
N PRO A 166 -5.14 -3.69 -25.52
CA PRO A 166 -4.73 -2.83 -24.42
C PRO A 166 -4.36 -3.66 -23.18
N LYS A 167 -3.51 -3.11 -22.32
CA LYS A 167 -2.89 -3.83 -21.20
C LYS A 167 -2.89 -3.00 -19.93
N ILE A 168 -3.05 -3.67 -18.80
CA ILE A 168 -2.74 -3.13 -17.47
C ILE A 168 -1.83 -4.11 -16.75
N ALA A 169 -0.80 -3.58 -16.08
CA ALA A 169 0.12 -4.37 -15.28
C ALA A 169 0.33 -3.69 -13.93
N GLN A 170 0.27 -4.48 -12.85
CA GLN A 170 0.68 -4.07 -11.51
C GLN A 170 1.92 -4.87 -11.09
N LEU A 171 3.01 -4.18 -10.76
CA LEU A 171 4.21 -4.77 -10.17
C LEU A 171 4.32 -4.31 -8.72
N TRP A 172 4.56 -5.24 -7.81
CA TRP A 172 4.74 -4.97 -6.38
C TRP A 172 6.11 -5.49 -5.93
N LEU A 173 7.08 -4.59 -5.86
CA LEU A 173 8.50 -4.87 -5.60
C LEU A 173 8.81 -4.70 -4.11
N THR A 174 8.51 -5.73 -3.33
CA THR A 174 8.65 -5.75 -1.88
C THR A 174 10.10 -5.92 -1.45
N GLU A 175 10.81 -6.89 -2.02
CA GLU A 175 12.16 -7.25 -1.54
C GLU A 175 13.18 -6.16 -1.81
N LEU A 176 12.92 -5.33 -2.83
CA LEU A 176 13.79 -4.22 -3.18
C LEU A 176 13.97 -3.21 -2.04
N ALA A 177 12.91 -2.94 -1.26
CA ALA A 177 12.92 -1.82 -0.30
C ALA A 177 12.21 -2.07 1.04
N HIS A 178 11.61 -3.24 1.27
CA HIS A 178 10.81 -3.47 2.48
C HIS A 178 11.64 -3.53 3.77
N ASN A 179 12.79 -4.21 3.74
CA ASN A 179 13.62 -4.40 4.94
C ASN A 179 14.74 -3.37 5.06
N SER A 180 15.22 -2.83 3.94
CA SER A 180 16.27 -1.80 3.91
C SER A 180 16.16 -0.97 2.64
N MET A 181 16.48 0.33 2.76
CA MET A 181 16.54 1.24 1.61
C MET A 181 17.85 1.15 0.82
N LYS A 182 18.85 0.42 1.32
CA LYS A 182 20.20 0.39 0.74
C LYS A 182 20.23 -0.09 -0.71
N ASN A 183 19.29 -0.94 -1.10
CA ASN A 183 19.22 -1.50 -2.46
C ASN A 183 18.59 -0.53 -3.47
N LEU A 184 17.94 0.55 -3.03
CA LEU A 184 17.27 1.50 -3.93
C LEU A 184 18.26 2.19 -4.87
N TYR A 185 19.40 2.65 -4.34
CA TYR A 185 20.43 3.31 -5.14
C TYR A 185 21.07 2.38 -6.17
N HIS A 186 21.25 1.09 -5.81
CA HIS A 186 21.74 0.07 -6.74
C HIS A 186 20.77 -0.20 -7.89
N ALA A 187 19.46 -0.15 -7.61
CA ALA A 187 18.45 -0.40 -8.62
C ALA A 187 18.18 0.80 -9.55
N ASP A 188 18.61 2.02 -9.21
CA ASP A 188 18.26 3.23 -9.96
C ASP A 188 18.67 3.14 -11.44
N GLU A 189 19.93 2.80 -11.71
CA GLU A 189 20.44 2.60 -13.08
C GLU A 189 19.68 1.48 -13.81
N GLN A 190 19.29 0.43 -13.09
CA GLN A 190 18.57 -0.71 -13.68
C GLN A 190 17.13 -0.33 -14.10
N PHE A 191 16.47 0.53 -13.33
CA PHE A 191 15.17 1.10 -13.70
C PHE A 191 15.30 2.10 -14.84
N LEU A 192 16.32 2.96 -14.82
CA LEU A 192 16.62 3.87 -15.92
C LEU A 192 16.78 3.08 -17.23
N ASP A 193 17.64 2.06 -17.23
CA ASP A 193 17.86 1.17 -18.37
C ASP A 193 16.56 0.50 -18.85
N PHE A 194 15.71 0.06 -17.91
CA PHE A 194 14.41 -0.52 -18.27
C PHE A 194 13.51 0.50 -18.97
N PHE A 195 13.39 1.71 -18.42
CA PHE A 195 12.53 2.77 -18.95
C PHE A 195 13.04 3.31 -20.29
N GLU A 196 14.35 3.45 -20.47
CA GLU A 196 14.95 3.88 -21.74
C GLU A 196 14.73 2.85 -22.84
N ARG A 197 15.04 1.57 -22.57
CA ARG A 197 14.83 0.47 -23.53
C ARG A 197 13.36 0.30 -23.91
N ASN A 198 12.44 0.54 -22.98
CA ASN A 198 11.00 0.36 -23.21
C ASN A 198 10.26 1.66 -23.55
N LYS A 199 10.97 2.77 -23.82
CA LYS A 199 10.39 4.10 -24.07
C LYS A 199 9.31 4.08 -25.16
N GLU A 200 9.56 3.41 -26.28
CA GLU A 200 8.59 3.34 -27.38
C GLU A 200 7.34 2.51 -27.05
N LYS A 201 7.44 1.53 -26.14
CA LYS A 201 6.29 0.74 -25.67
C LYS A 201 5.48 1.49 -24.61
N LEU A 202 6.16 2.31 -23.81
CA LEU A 202 5.54 3.09 -22.73
C LEU A 202 5.03 4.46 -23.19
N LYS A 203 5.36 4.92 -24.40
CA LYS A 203 4.96 6.26 -24.87
C LYS A 203 3.45 6.45 -24.91
N ASP A 204 2.68 5.39 -25.12
CA ASP A 204 1.20 5.42 -25.15
C ASP A 204 0.55 4.94 -23.85
N ALA A 205 1.34 4.78 -22.77
CA ALA A 205 0.88 4.28 -21.48
C ALA A 205 0.76 5.39 -20.43
N PHE A 206 -0.17 5.21 -19.50
CA PHE A 206 -0.06 5.83 -18.18
C PHE A 206 0.91 4.99 -17.35
N VAL A 207 1.90 5.63 -16.72
CA VAL A 207 2.84 4.95 -15.83
C VAL A 207 2.78 5.60 -14.46
N PHE A 208 2.54 4.78 -13.44
CA PHE A 208 2.56 5.18 -12.03
C PHE A 208 3.70 4.40 -11.36
N LEU A 209 4.75 5.11 -10.95
CA LEU A 209 5.82 4.56 -10.12
C LEU A 209 5.59 5.08 -8.70
N MET A 210 5.31 4.18 -7.76
CA MET A 210 4.89 4.59 -6.42
C MET A 210 5.26 3.60 -5.31
N GLY A 211 5.31 4.11 -4.08
CA GLY A 211 5.25 3.30 -2.86
C GLY A 211 3.84 3.21 -2.30
N ASP A 212 3.55 2.17 -1.51
CA ASP A 212 2.32 2.04 -0.72
C ASP A 212 2.42 2.75 0.63
N HIS A 213 3.63 2.81 1.18
CA HIS A 213 4.04 3.60 2.32
C HIS A 213 5.51 4.01 2.18
N GLY A 214 5.99 4.96 2.98
CA GLY A 214 7.40 5.30 3.03
C GLY A 214 8.24 4.30 3.86
N PRO A 215 9.56 4.51 3.92
CA PRO A 215 10.47 3.62 4.65
C PRO A 215 10.21 3.64 6.15
N ARG A 216 10.35 2.48 6.82
CA ARG A 216 10.14 2.33 8.29
C ARG A 216 11.28 1.58 8.97
N THR A 217 12.36 1.34 8.26
CA THR A 217 13.52 0.57 8.72
C THR A 217 14.77 1.45 8.75
N ASP A 218 15.90 0.87 9.14
CA ASP A 218 17.21 1.55 9.17
C ASP A 218 17.23 2.86 10.01
N GLY A 219 16.31 2.98 10.98
CA GLY A 219 16.28 4.10 11.93
C GLY A 219 15.76 5.43 11.36
N ILE A 220 15.19 5.45 10.16
CA ILE A 220 14.70 6.69 9.52
C ILE A 220 13.65 7.43 10.36
N GLU A 221 12.84 6.69 11.13
CA GLU A 221 11.82 7.23 12.02
C GLU A 221 12.38 8.02 13.22
N SER A 222 13.68 7.90 13.50
CA SER A 222 14.34 8.65 14.59
C SER A 222 14.51 10.14 14.27
N VAL A 223 14.51 10.53 12.99
CA VAL A 223 14.69 11.92 12.57
C VAL A 223 13.36 12.56 12.14
N PRO A 224 13.11 13.86 12.39
CA PRO A 224 11.84 14.51 12.06
C PRO A 224 11.42 14.38 10.60
N LEU A 225 12.34 14.59 9.65
CA LEU A 225 12.05 14.44 8.22
C LEU A 225 11.69 13.00 7.87
N GLY A 226 12.43 12.03 8.40
CA GLY A 226 12.16 10.62 8.15
C GLY A 226 10.79 10.15 8.64
N ARG A 227 10.29 10.71 9.75
CA ARG A 227 8.89 10.48 10.19
C ARG A 227 7.84 11.00 9.19
N CYS A 228 8.17 12.05 8.44
CA CYS A 228 7.30 12.55 7.38
C CYS A 228 7.36 11.63 6.16
N GLU A 229 8.58 11.23 5.75
CA GLU A 229 8.80 10.30 4.65
C GLU A 229 8.07 8.97 4.86
N THR A 230 7.98 8.44 6.08
CA THR A 230 7.24 7.18 6.33
C THR A 230 5.76 7.25 5.97
N ASN A 231 5.19 8.46 5.96
CA ASN A 231 3.80 8.75 5.63
C ASN A 231 3.64 9.26 4.18
N ASN A 232 4.74 9.60 3.50
CA ASN A 232 4.79 10.19 2.15
C ASN A 232 5.49 9.27 1.13
N PRO A 233 4.90 8.13 0.74
CA PRO A 233 5.45 7.33 -0.35
C PRO A 233 5.66 8.15 -1.63
N LEU A 234 6.73 7.82 -2.37
CA LEU A 234 6.98 8.32 -3.72
C LEU A 234 5.75 8.12 -4.62
N LEU A 235 5.47 9.11 -5.46
CA LEU A 235 4.56 8.97 -6.60
C LEU A 235 5.06 9.78 -7.79
N ILE A 236 5.36 9.08 -8.88
CA ILE A 236 5.70 9.68 -10.17
C ILE A 236 4.68 9.21 -11.19
N VAL A 237 4.07 10.16 -11.90
CA VAL A 237 3.03 9.89 -12.90
C VAL A 237 3.49 10.35 -14.26
N THR A 238 3.36 9.49 -15.25
CA THR A 238 3.49 9.85 -16.67
C THR A 238 2.18 9.58 -17.40
N VAL A 239 1.90 10.40 -18.42
CA VAL A 239 0.75 10.25 -19.31
C VAL A 239 1.19 9.85 -20.71
N PRO A 240 0.31 9.20 -21.50
CA PRO A 240 0.54 8.94 -22.91
C PRO A 240 0.98 10.20 -23.65
N GLU A 241 1.89 10.05 -24.61
CA GLU A 241 2.51 11.13 -25.36
C GLU A 241 1.48 12.03 -26.04
N ARG A 242 0.45 11.42 -26.63
CA ARG A 242 -0.69 12.11 -27.25
C ARG A 242 -1.49 13.00 -26.30
N TYR A 243 -1.34 12.84 -24.99
CA TYR A 243 -2.01 13.65 -23.95
C TYR A 243 -1.05 14.58 -23.22
N ARG A 244 0.23 14.62 -23.58
CA ARG A 244 1.17 15.52 -22.93
C ARG A 244 0.82 16.98 -23.26
N ASN A 245 0.87 17.86 -22.26
CA ASN A 245 0.49 19.28 -22.35
C ASN A 245 -0.98 19.53 -22.73
N LYS A 246 -1.83 18.48 -22.73
CA LYS A 246 -3.28 18.59 -22.89
C LYS A 246 -3.98 18.75 -21.54
N GLU A 247 -5.30 18.91 -21.59
CA GLU A 247 -6.20 19.21 -20.48
C GLU A 247 -5.92 18.31 -19.27
N ILE A 248 -5.97 16.97 -19.45
CA ILE A 248 -5.75 16.04 -18.33
C ILE A 248 -4.33 16.07 -17.77
N HIS A 249 -3.30 16.34 -18.59
CA HIS A 249 -1.93 16.43 -18.10
C HIS A 249 -1.71 17.73 -17.32
N ASN A 250 -2.26 18.84 -17.80
CA ASN A 250 -2.24 20.10 -17.09
C ASN A 250 -2.99 19.96 -15.75
N GLU A 251 -4.08 19.20 -15.72
CA GLU A 251 -4.85 18.94 -14.51
C GLU A 251 -4.12 18.06 -13.49
N ILE A 252 -3.28 17.10 -13.92
CA ILE A 252 -2.34 16.39 -13.04
C ILE A 252 -1.28 17.34 -12.49
N ARG A 253 -0.64 18.14 -13.35
CA ARG A 253 0.46 19.05 -12.95
C ARG A 253 0.04 20.08 -11.91
N LYS A 254 -1.18 20.62 -12.00
CA LYS A 254 -1.75 21.54 -10.99
C LYS A 254 -1.82 20.92 -9.59
N LYS A 255 -1.81 19.58 -9.49
CA LYS A 255 -1.93 18.82 -8.24
C LYS A 255 -0.60 18.29 -7.71
N ALA A 256 0.52 18.58 -8.38
CA ALA A 256 1.84 18.08 -7.98
C ALA A 256 2.16 18.38 -6.51
N TYR A 257 1.72 19.54 -6.00
CA TYR A 257 1.92 19.99 -4.63
C TYR A 257 0.64 19.95 -3.77
N GLN A 258 -0.32 19.10 -4.12
CA GLN A 258 -1.56 18.94 -3.33
C GLN A 258 -1.62 17.58 -2.64
N LEU A 259 -2.21 17.55 -1.44
CA LEU A 259 -2.37 16.33 -0.67
C LEU A 259 -3.31 15.33 -1.36
N MET A 260 -2.82 14.12 -1.58
CA MET A 260 -3.59 13.03 -2.18
C MET A 260 -3.43 11.72 -1.39
N THR A 261 -4.24 10.73 -1.74
CA THR A 261 -4.30 9.43 -1.07
C THR A 261 -4.35 8.31 -2.10
N PRO A 262 -4.07 7.05 -1.71
CA PRO A 262 -4.29 5.89 -2.58
C PRO A 262 -5.71 5.78 -3.14
N PHE A 263 -6.72 6.33 -2.45
CA PHE A 263 -8.08 6.39 -2.98
C PHE A 263 -8.18 7.24 -4.25
N ASP A 264 -7.45 8.37 -4.32
CA ASP A 264 -7.44 9.25 -5.50
C ASP A 264 -6.79 8.54 -6.70
N LEU A 265 -5.79 7.69 -6.45
CA LEU A 265 -5.18 6.84 -7.47
C LEU A 265 -6.15 5.76 -7.95
N HIS A 266 -6.86 5.08 -7.05
CA HIS A 266 -7.92 4.14 -7.46
C HIS A 266 -9.00 4.85 -8.29
N ALA A 267 -9.45 6.04 -7.87
CA ALA A 267 -10.40 6.84 -8.63
C ALA A 267 -9.87 7.19 -10.02
N THR A 268 -8.58 7.53 -10.13
CA THR A 268 -7.89 7.79 -11.39
C THR A 268 -7.89 6.56 -12.30
N LEU A 269 -7.58 5.37 -11.77
CA LEU A 269 -7.64 4.11 -12.52
C LEU A 269 -9.05 3.82 -13.04
N MET A 270 -10.08 4.02 -12.20
CA MET A 270 -11.47 3.85 -12.61
C MET A 270 -11.91 4.87 -13.66
N ASP A 271 -11.42 6.11 -13.59
CA ASP A 271 -11.69 7.15 -14.58
C ASP A 271 -11.03 6.81 -15.93
N ILE A 272 -9.77 6.34 -15.93
CA ILE A 272 -9.04 5.89 -17.12
C ILE A 272 -9.80 4.79 -17.87
N VAL A 273 -10.32 3.79 -17.15
CA VAL A 273 -10.92 2.62 -17.80
C VAL A 273 -12.40 2.78 -18.12
N LYS A 274 -13.18 3.49 -17.28
CA LYS A 274 -14.65 3.53 -17.43
C LYS A 274 -15.19 4.81 -18.06
N LEU A 275 -14.49 5.94 -17.90
CA LEU A 275 -15.12 7.26 -18.08
C LEU A 275 -14.41 8.12 -19.14
N GLN A 276 -13.09 8.27 -19.05
CA GLN A 276 -12.31 9.06 -20.00
C GLN A 276 -12.32 8.55 -21.45
N PRO A 277 -12.40 7.23 -21.74
CA PRO A 277 -12.40 6.75 -23.12
C PRO A 277 -13.55 7.33 -23.96
N GLN A 278 -14.71 7.60 -23.36
CA GLN A 278 -15.87 8.18 -24.05
C GLN A 278 -15.70 9.67 -24.39
N LYS A 279 -14.70 10.32 -23.80
CA LYS A 279 -14.40 11.75 -23.96
C LYS A 279 -13.02 12.00 -24.57
N ASP A 280 -12.42 10.96 -25.16
CA ASP A 280 -11.06 10.98 -25.70
C ASP A 280 -10.04 11.62 -24.74
N PHE A 281 -10.19 11.32 -23.44
CA PHE A 281 -9.30 11.81 -22.38
C PHE A 281 -9.15 13.36 -22.34
N SER A 282 -10.23 14.10 -22.65
CA SER A 282 -10.26 15.57 -22.63
C SER A 282 -11.10 16.15 -21.48
N ASP A 283 -11.94 15.34 -20.84
CA ASP A 283 -12.89 15.83 -19.84
C ASP A 283 -12.24 15.94 -18.47
N VAL A 284 -11.94 17.18 -18.08
CA VAL A 284 -11.38 17.53 -16.77
C VAL A 284 -12.44 18.02 -15.78
N SER A 285 -13.71 18.09 -16.15
CA SER A 285 -14.75 18.64 -15.28
C SER A 285 -14.87 17.84 -13.97
N TYR A 286 -15.21 18.52 -12.87
CA TYR A 286 -15.44 17.83 -11.60
C TYR A 286 -16.44 16.69 -11.75
N ARG A 287 -16.09 15.54 -11.16
CA ARG A 287 -16.95 14.37 -11.10
C ARG A 287 -16.87 13.68 -9.74
N ASN A 288 -18.03 13.43 -9.14
CA ASN A 288 -18.12 12.51 -8.01
C ASN A 288 -17.89 11.08 -8.50
N MET A 289 -16.86 10.42 -7.94
CA MET A 289 -16.43 9.08 -8.35
C MET A 289 -17.17 7.97 -7.61
N GLN A 290 -18.07 8.28 -6.67
CA GLN A 290 -18.92 7.27 -6.06
C GLN A 290 -19.92 6.68 -7.07
N PRO A 291 -20.24 5.37 -7.00
CA PRO A 291 -19.75 4.38 -6.03
C PRO A 291 -18.41 3.71 -6.42
N LEU A 292 -17.80 4.11 -7.55
CA LEU A 292 -16.57 3.49 -8.09
C LEU A 292 -15.38 3.67 -7.16
N SER A 293 -15.23 4.82 -6.52
CA SER A 293 -14.15 5.09 -5.57
C SER A 293 -14.53 6.17 -4.57
N LYS A 294 -13.91 6.12 -3.39
CA LYS A 294 -13.92 7.20 -2.40
C LYS A 294 -13.03 8.39 -2.76
N GLY A 295 -12.05 8.19 -3.63
CA GLY A 295 -11.12 9.24 -4.01
C GLY A 295 -11.64 10.14 -5.12
N SER A 296 -10.83 11.14 -5.47
CA SER A 296 -11.05 12.04 -6.60
C SER A 296 -9.98 11.77 -7.67
N SER A 297 -10.40 11.54 -8.93
CA SER A 297 -9.46 11.28 -10.02
C SER A 297 -8.50 12.45 -10.24
N LEU A 298 -7.22 12.16 -10.48
CA LEU A 298 -6.19 13.14 -10.80
C LEU A 298 -6.44 13.82 -12.16
N LEU A 299 -7.24 13.18 -13.03
CA LEU A 299 -7.59 13.69 -14.37
C LEU A 299 -8.74 14.71 -14.33
N ARG A 300 -9.35 14.93 -13.17
CA ARG A 300 -10.52 15.80 -12.98
C ARG A 300 -10.18 16.95 -12.05
N GLU A 301 -10.95 18.03 -12.16
CA GLU A 301 -11.00 19.10 -11.17
C GLU A 301 -11.41 18.53 -9.82
N TRP A 302 -10.72 18.99 -8.77
CA TRP A 302 -11.07 18.69 -7.39
C TRP A 302 -11.92 19.81 -6.80
N ARG A 303 -12.77 19.47 -5.82
CA ARG A 303 -13.58 20.43 -5.07
C ARG A 303 -13.25 20.35 -3.58
N GLY A 304 -13.23 21.51 -2.93
CA GLY A 304 -12.98 21.64 -1.50
C GLY A 304 -11.49 21.60 -1.14
N GLU A 305 -11.21 21.95 0.11
CA GLU A 305 -9.87 21.94 0.67
C GLU A 305 -9.38 20.51 0.93
N ARG A 306 -8.12 20.23 0.60
CA ARG A 306 -7.49 18.93 0.81
C ARG A 306 -6.51 19.00 1.98
N ASN A 307 -6.93 18.42 3.09
CA ASN A 307 -6.16 18.30 4.32
C ASN A 307 -6.59 17.00 5.03
N CYS A 308 -5.87 16.60 6.08
CA CYS A 308 -6.21 15.37 6.83
C CYS A 308 -7.54 15.46 7.59
N ARG A 309 -8.08 16.68 7.77
CA ARG A 309 -9.43 16.85 8.31
C ARG A 309 -10.49 16.49 7.28
N ASN A 310 -10.29 16.71 5.98
CA ASN A 310 -11.30 16.47 4.95
C ASN A 310 -11.10 15.16 4.17
N LEU A 311 -9.89 14.59 4.19
CA LEU A 311 -9.57 13.33 3.55
C LEU A 311 -9.63 12.16 4.54
N SER A 312 -9.75 10.94 4.01
CA SER A 312 -9.78 9.70 4.79
C SER A 312 -8.37 9.30 5.28
N ILE A 313 -7.70 10.20 5.98
CA ILE A 313 -6.35 10.03 6.52
C ILE A 313 -6.46 10.06 8.05
N ALA A 314 -5.86 9.09 8.71
CA ALA A 314 -5.88 9.07 10.17
C ALA A 314 -4.89 10.11 10.73
N PRO A 315 -5.21 10.81 11.83
CA PRO A 315 -4.34 11.84 12.38
C PRO A 315 -2.88 11.41 12.54
N GLN A 316 -2.64 10.16 12.95
CA GLN A 316 -1.30 9.58 13.11
C GLN A 316 -0.52 9.40 11.80
N TYR A 317 -1.19 9.33 10.65
CA TYR A 317 -0.56 9.22 9.33
C TYR A 317 -0.53 10.54 8.58
N CYS A 318 -1.07 11.61 9.15
CA CYS A 318 -1.20 12.88 8.48
C CYS A 318 0.16 13.51 8.14
N LEU A 319 0.32 13.92 6.87
CA LEU A 319 1.47 14.71 6.42
C LEU A 319 1.35 16.20 6.74
N CYS A 320 0.14 16.71 6.96
CA CYS A 320 -0.01 18.09 7.42
C CYS A 320 0.60 18.24 8.81
N HIS A 321 1.57 19.13 8.94
CA HIS A 321 2.15 19.48 10.22
C HIS A 321 1.13 20.23 11.08
N TYR A 322 1.06 19.86 12.35
CA TYR A 322 0.36 20.63 13.37
C TYR A 322 1.40 21.24 14.30
N ASP A 323 1.17 22.48 14.72
CA ASP A 323 2.01 23.11 15.73
C ASP A 323 1.96 22.30 17.02
N LYS A 324 3.11 21.76 17.41
CA LYS A 324 3.25 21.02 18.67
C LYS A 324 3.82 21.96 19.71
N THR A 325 3.18 22.02 20.86
CA THR A 325 3.69 22.74 22.03
C THR A 325 4.36 21.75 22.96
N THR A 326 5.63 22.01 23.31
CA THR A 326 6.30 21.24 24.35
C THR A 326 5.63 21.56 25.69
N VAL A 327 5.09 20.54 26.34
CA VAL A 327 4.55 20.68 27.69
C VAL A 327 5.72 20.79 28.67
N SER A 328 5.94 21.98 29.22
CA SER A 328 7.02 22.24 30.20
C SER A 328 6.56 22.15 31.66
N ASP A 329 5.26 22.32 31.89
CA ASP A 329 4.64 22.27 33.21
C ASP A 329 4.59 20.82 33.72
N GLU A 330 5.27 20.55 34.84
CA GLU A 330 5.43 19.18 35.38
C GLU A 330 4.10 18.59 35.85
N ASP A 331 3.22 19.40 36.46
CA ASP A 331 1.88 18.96 36.88
C ASP A 331 1.03 18.55 35.69
N LEU A 332 1.12 19.29 34.58
CA LEU A 332 0.42 18.98 33.34
C LEU A 332 1.03 17.73 32.68
N LYS A 333 2.35 17.55 32.70
CA LYS A 333 2.99 16.30 32.22
C LYS A 333 2.48 15.09 32.99
N GLU A 334 2.42 15.18 34.32
CA GLU A 334 1.90 14.10 35.16
C GLU A 334 0.43 13.81 34.83
N LYS A 335 -0.42 14.84 34.74
CA LYS A 335 -1.83 14.68 34.38
C LYS A 335 -2.01 14.03 33.01
N LEU A 336 -1.23 14.45 32.01
CA LEU A 336 -1.28 13.87 30.66
C LEU A 336 -0.78 12.42 30.66
N GLY A 337 0.28 12.13 31.40
CA GLY A 337 0.83 10.79 31.54
C GLY A 337 -0.15 9.82 32.20
N ARG A 338 -0.76 10.23 33.32
CA ARG A 338 -1.83 9.48 33.99
C ARG A 338 -3.02 9.27 33.08
N PHE A 339 -3.49 10.32 32.40
CA PHE A 339 -4.59 10.24 31.44
C PHE A 339 -4.30 9.21 30.34
N LEU A 340 -3.09 9.23 29.76
CA LEU A 340 -2.69 8.29 28.71
C LEU A 340 -2.70 6.85 29.21
N VAL A 341 -2.14 6.60 30.39
CA VAL A 341 -2.06 5.28 31.00
C VAL A 341 -3.45 4.75 31.36
N GLU A 342 -4.28 5.56 32.01
CA GLU A 342 -5.66 5.22 32.34
C GLU A 342 -6.47 4.89 31.08
N HIS A 343 -6.33 5.70 30.03
CA HIS A 343 -7.00 5.45 28.76
C HIS A 343 -6.49 4.17 28.09
N LEU A 344 -5.18 3.94 28.07
CA LEU A 344 -4.58 2.72 27.52
C LEU A 344 -5.07 1.47 28.25
N ASN A 345 -5.08 1.47 29.59
CA ASN A 345 -5.59 0.35 30.38
C ASN A 345 -7.07 0.08 30.08
N LYS A 346 -7.87 1.14 29.92
CA LYS A 346 -9.29 1.01 29.53
C LYS A 346 -9.46 0.40 28.14
N GLU A 347 -8.65 0.79 27.17
CA GLU A 347 -8.66 0.19 25.82
C GLU A 347 -8.22 -1.28 25.86
N LEU A 348 -7.19 -1.62 26.64
CA LEU A 348 -6.74 -3.00 26.84
C LEU A 348 -7.83 -3.86 27.50
N GLU A 349 -8.52 -3.34 28.51
CA GLU A 349 -9.64 -4.01 29.16
C GLU A 349 -10.82 -4.19 28.19
N GLY A 350 -11.20 -3.15 27.46
CA GLY A 350 -12.26 -3.19 26.46
C GLY A 350 -11.99 -4.18 25.32
N ALA A 351 -10.71 -4.37 24.96
CA ALA A 351 -10.25 -5.38 24.01
C ALA A 351 -10.13 -6.79 24.61
N GLY A 352 -10.37 -6.97 25.92
CA GLY A 352 -10.24 -8.26 26.62
C GLY A 352 -8.79 -8.73 26.81
N LEU A 353 -7.83 -7.81 26.78
CA LEU A 353 -6.39 -8.09 26.85
C LEU A 353 -5.80 -7.96 28.27
N ASN A 354 -6.61 -7.62 29.26
CA ASN A 354 -6.21 -7.48 30.67
C ASN A 354 -5.54 -8.74 31.29
N SER A 355 -5.84 -9.92 30.76
CA SER A 355 -5.21 -11.19 31.20
C SER A 355 -3.85 -11.43 30.56
N MET A 356 -3.56 -10.78 29.43
CA MET A 356 -2.34 -10.94 28.65
C MET A 356 -1.34 -9.80 28.84
N CYS A 357 -1.83 -8.61 29.17
CA CYS A 357 -1.05 -7.40 29.37
C CYS A 357 -0.96 -7.07 30.86
N TYR A 358 0.17 -6.53 31.30
CA TYR A 358 0.24 -5.89 32.61
C TYR A 358 -0.54 -4.58 32.60
N GLU A 359 -1.15 -4.24 33.74
CA GLU A 359 -1.67 -2.90 33.96
C GLU A 359 -0.51 -1.91 33.81
N GLN A 360 -0.69 -0.93 32.93
CA GLN A 360 0.30 0.12 32.71
C GLN A 360 0.20 1.13 33.85
N GLU A 361 1.33 1.66 34.30
CA GLU A 361 1.39 2.70 35.32
C GLU A 361 2.17 3.90 34.79
N TYR A 362 1.85 5.10 35.27
CA TYR A 362 2.63 6.29 34.96
C TYR A 362 3.84 6.34 35.91
N ASP A 363 5.04 6.20 35.35
CA ASP A 363 6.31 6.31 36.06
C ASP A 363 7.15 7.48 35.48
N PHE A 364 7.64 8.34 36.36
CA PHE A 364 8.41 9.54 36.01
C PHE A 364 9.90 9.22 35.73
N GLU A 365 10.39 8.04 36.13
CA GLU A 365 11.83 7.72 36.09
C GLU A 365 12.34 7.18 34.75
N ILE A 366 11.47 6.82 33.80
CA ILE A 366 11.87 6.19 32.54
C ILE A 366 11.51 7.06 31.33
N ALA A 367 12.43 7.95 30.95
CA ALA A 367 12.46 8.55 29.62
C ALA A 367 12.91 7.51 28.58
N GLY A 368 12.10 6.49 28.35
CA GLY A 368 12.32 5.40 27.39
C GLY A 368 11.02 5.04 26.67
N PRO A 369 11.08 4.37 25.50
CA PRO A 369 9.89 4.04 24.74
C PRO A 369 8.92 3.17 25.55
N ILE A 370 7.66 3.59 25.63
CA ILE A 370 6.55 2.82 26.21
C ILE A 370 6.32 1.58 25.33
N ASN A 371 6.88 0.43 25.72
CA ASN A 371 6.66 -0.85 25.04
C ASN A 371 5.42 -1.52 25.63
N ALA A 372 4.23 -1.11 25.16
CA ALA A 372 2.96 -1.57 25.73
C ALA A 372 2.59 -3.03 25.40
N CYS A 373 3.23 -3.70 24.43
CA CYS A 373 2.97 -5.10 24.07
C CYS A 373 4.11 -5.69 23.23
N TYR A 374 4.88 -6.65 23.77
CA TYR A 374 5.80 -7.47 22.97
C TYR A 374 5.09 -8.76 22.56
N TYR A 375 4.71 -8.88 21.28
CA TYR A 375 4.48 -10.18 20.66
C TYR A 375 5.81 -10.69 20.13
N GLY A 376 6.33 -11.76 20.75
CA GLY A 376 7.56 -12.42 20.33
C GLY A 376 7.49 -12.88 18.86
N ALA A 377 8.30 -12.25 18.01
CA ALA A 377 8.84 -12.86 16.81
C ALA A 377 10.35 -12.99 17.01
N LEU A 378 10.83 -14.23 16.98
CA LEU A 378 12.23 -14.62 17.18
C LEU A 378 13.18 -13.82 16.27
N GLY A 379 14.10 -13.09 16.89
CA GLY A 379 15.22 -12.39 16.26
C GLY A 379 15.97 -11.57 17.30
N SER A 380 17.14 -12.05 17.70
CA SER A 380 17.92 -11.64 18.86
C SER A 380 18.28 -10.15 18.93
N ALA A 381 17.88 -9.50 20.02
CA ALA A 381 18.68 -8.54 20.78
C ALA A 381 18.20 -8.59 22.24
N THR A 382 19.15 -8.70 23.17
CA THR A 382 18.97 -9.04 24.59
C THR A 382 18.02 -8.10 25.33
N ALA A 383 16.91 -8.67 25.81
CA ALA A 383 15.94 -8.06 26.70
C ALA A 383 16.16 -8.50 28.16
N ALA A 384 16.00 -7.57 29.10
CA ALA A 384 15.62 -7.93 30.46
C ALA A 384 14.18 -8.47 30.40
N GLN A 385 14.03 -9.74 30.77
CA GLN A 385 12.75 -10.45 30.84
C GLN A 385 11.90 -9.87 31.96
N GLN A 386 10.58 -9.77 31.73
CA GLN A 386 9.58 -10.34 32.64
C GLN A 386 8.22 -10.39 31.93
N ALA A 387 7.86 -11.60 31.48
CA ALA A 387 6.48 -12.00 31.25
C ALA A 387 5.86 -12.42 32.59
N LYS A 388 4.53 -12.37 32.70
CA LYS A 388 3.78 -12.73 33.90
C LYS A 388 4.01 -14.15 34.38
#